data_AF-A0A835UBU6-F1
#
_entry.id   AF-A0A835UBU6-F1
#
_cell.length_a   1.000
_cell.length_b   1.000
_cell.length_c   1.000
_cell.angle_alpha   90.00
_cell.angle_beta   90.00
_cell.angle_gamma   90.00
#
_symmetry.space_group_name_H-M   'P 1'
#
loop_
_entity.id
_entity.type
_entity.pdbx_description
1 polymer ?
#
loop_
_entity_poly.entity_id
_entity_poly.type
_entity_poly.pdbx_seq_one_letter_code
_entity_poly.pdbx_strand_id
1 'polypeptide(L)'
;MEPDVSIETGSMIRIAVIPVGVSMPQHILREYVSMLSQYTRIDLASIGSFYSEHQKSPFANQPWESGSLRFKYIVGGAPASPWEDFQAYRKILAVIGVCHCPVSPDLDLVIEQFAEASKTYAFALVKRLFVFSPSEAQNIDRFLTPT
;
A
#
# COMPACT_ATOMS: atom_id res chain seq x y z
N MET A 1 -4.62 21.30 -17.38
CA MET A 1 -5.57 20.34 -16.77
C MET A 1 -4.77 19.07 -16.53
N GLU A 2 -4.65 18.59 -15.29
CA GLU A 2 -3.92 17.34 -15.03
C GLU A 2 -4.62 16.20 -15.81
N PRO A 3 -3.88 15.37 -16.56
CA PRO A 3 -4.46 14.15 -17.11
C PRO A 3 -4.95 13.28 -15.95
N ASP A 4 -6.11 12.64 -16.10
CA ASP A 4 -6.75 11.73 -15.13
C ASP A 4 -7.70 12.33 -14.07
N VAL A 5 -8.17 13.57 -14.24
CA VAL A 5 -9.26 14.09 -13.39
C VAL A 5 -10.59 13.53 -13.88
N SER A 6 -11.06 12.47 -13.21
CA SER A 6 -12.42 11.94 -13.29
C SER A 6 -13.13 12.18 -11.95
N ILE A 7 -14.48 12.20 -11.96
CA ILE A 7 -15.30 12.23 -10.73
C ILE A 7 -14.88 11.10 -9.78
N GLU A 8 -14.49 9.96 -10.35
CA GLU A 8 -14.09 8.79 -9.56
C GLU A 8 -12.73 8.95 -8.89
N THR A 9 -11.83 9.77 -9.45
CA THR A 9 -10.46 9.95 -8.94
C THR A 9 -10.46 10.55 -7.53
N GLY A 10 -11.47 11.36 -7.19
CA GLY A 10 -11.64 11.93 -5.85
C GLY A 10 -12.03 10.91 -4.77
N SER A 11 -12.53 9.73 -5.17
CA SER A 11 -12.96 8.66 -4.26
C SER A 11 -11.96 7.52 -4.10
N MET A 12 -10.80 7.60 -4.77
CA MET A 12 -9.79 6.54 -4.74
C MET A 12 -8.76 6.79 -3.64
N ILE A 13 -8.50 5.77 -2.84
CA ILE A 13 -7.41 5.74 -1.89
C ILE A 13 -6.11 5.47 -2.68
N ARG A 14 -5.17 6.40 -2.63
CA ARG A 14 -3.89 6.28 -3.32
C ARG A 14 -2.90 5.46 -2.50
N ILE A 15 -2.28 4.47 -3.15
CA ILE A 15 -1.30 3.56 -2.55
C ILE A 15 0.00 3.67 -3.33
N ALA A 16 1.08 4.06 -2.67
CA ALA A 16 2.41 4.04 -3.28
C ALA A 16 2.92 2.60 -3.32
N VAL A 17 3.41 2.16 -4.48
CA VAL A 17 4.08 0.87 -4.64
C VAL A 17 5.53 1.14 -5.00
N ILE A 18 6.44 0.86 -4.08
CA ILE A 18 7.87 1.16 -4.23
C ILE A 18 8.69 -0.13 -4.31
N PRO A 19 9.60 -0.27 -5.30
CA PRO A 19 10.60 -1.33 -5.26
C PRO A 19 11.57 -1.05 -4.11
N VAL A 20 11.94 -2.09 -3.37
CA VAL A 20 12.88 -2.02 -2.24
C VAL A 20 13.96 -3.08 -2.42
N GLY A 21 15.18 -2.77 -2.02
CA GLY A 21 16.34 -3.63 -2.20
C GLY A 21 17.19 -3.23 -3.40
N VAL A 22 18.01 -4.16 -3.84
CA VAL A 22 18.85 -4.01 -5.04
C VAL A 22 17.97 -3.88 -6.28
N SER A 23 18.48 -3.24 -7.33
CA SER A 23 17.78 -2.97 -8.59
C SER A 23 17.08 -4.23 -9.15
N MET A 24 15.77 -4.30 -8.92
CA MET A 24 14.91 -5.38 -9.41
C MET A 24 14.62 -5.17 -10.91
N PRO A 25 14.69 -6.24 -11.72
CA PRO A 25 14.30 -6.15 -13.13
C PRO A 25 12.86 -5.65 -13.30
N GLN A 26 12.65 -4.75 -14.26
CA GLN A 26 11.33 -4.12 -14.46
C GLN A 26 10.20 -5.11 -14.77
N HIS A 27 10.50 -6.23 -15.45
CA HIS A 27 9.51 -7.25 -15.76
C HIS A 27 8.99 -7.94 -14.49
N ILE A 28 9.89 -8.25 -13.54
CA ILE A 28 9.53 -8.82 -12.23
C ILE A 28 8.67 -7.84 -11.42
N LEU A 29 9.06 -6.55 -11.40
CA LEU A 29 8.23 -5.52 -10.75
C LEU A 29 6.82 -5.46 -11.35
N ARG A 30 6.70 -5.55 -12.68
CA ARG A 30 5.40 -5.56 -13.36
C ARG A 30 4.56 -6.78 -12.99
N GLU A 31 5.17 -7.95 -12.88
CA GLU A 31 4.47 -9.16 -12.43
C GLU A 31 3.91 -8.98 -11.01
N TYR A 32 4.70 -8.45 -10.09
CA TYR A 32 4.26 -8.20 -8.70
C TYR A 32 3.17 -7.13 -8.62
N VAL A 33 3.30 -6.05 -9.39
CA VAL A 33 2.27 -5.03 -9.52
C VAL A 33 0.99 -5.61 -10.15
N SER A 34 1.10 -6.55 -11.10
CA SER A 34 -0.07 -7.16 -11.73
C SER A 34 -0.93 -7.90 -10.72
N MET A 35 -0.32 -8.56 -9.72
CA MET A 35 -1.05 -9.19 -8.62
C MET A 35 -1.82 -8.16 -7.78
N LEU A 36 -1.19 -7.02 -7.46
CA LEU A 36 -1.86 -5.94 -6.72
C LEU A 36 -3.03 -5.34 -7.52
N SER A 37 -2.85 -5.18 -8.83
CA SER A 37 -3.86 -4.56 -9.70
C SER A 37 -5.18 -5.33 -9.79
N GLN A 38 -5.20 -6.61 -9.39
CA GLN A 38 -6.41 -7.40 -9.26
C GLN A 38 -7.31 -6.92 -8.11
N TYR A 39 -6.74 -6.23 -7.12
CA TYR A 39 -7.41 -5.77 -5.90
C TYR A 39 -7.62 -4.25 -5.90
N THR A 40 -8.21 -3.70 -6.95
CA THR A 40 -8.51 -2.25 -7.03
C THR A 40 -9.83 -1.86 -6.37
N ARG A 41 -10.69 -2.84 -6.06
CA ARG A 41 -11.98 -2.64 -5.43
C ARG A 41 -12.20 -3.69 -4.35
N ILE A 42 -12.60 -3.25 -3.16
CA ILE A 42 -13.06 -4.12 -2.07
C ILE A 42 -14.46 -3.67 -1.68
N ASP A 43 -15.44 -4.56 -1.74
CA ASP A 43 -16.80 -4.23 -1.34
C ASP A 43 -16.86 -4.07 0.19
N LEU A 44 -17.58 -3.05 0.67
CA LEU A 44 -17.64 -2.76 2.10
C LEU A 44 -18.32 -3.88 2.89
N ALA A 45 -19.19 -4.66 2.24
CA ALA A 45 -19.85 -5.81 2.83
C ALA A 45 -18.86 -6.92 3.27
N SER A 46 -17.66 -6.95 2.68
CA SER A 46 -16.60 -7.89 3.07
C SER A 46 -15.70 -7.35 4.19
N ILE A 47 -16.00 -6.16 4.74
CA ILE A 47 -15.19 -5.49 5.76
C ILE A 47 -16.03 -5.34 7.03
N GLY A 48 -15.47 -5.73 8.17
CA GLY A 48 -16.12 -5.54 9.47
C GLY A 48 -16.05 -4.08 9.93
N SER A 49 -17.11 -3.58 10.58
CA SER A 49 -17.02 -2.36 11.37
C SER A 49 -16.15 -2.60 12.60
N PHE A 50 -15.14 -1.77 12.81
CA PHE A 50 -14.30 -1.79 14.01
C PHE A 50 -14.92 -1.04 15.19
N TYR A 51 -16.06 -0.37 15.00
CA TYR A 51 -16.76 0.33 16.08
C TYR A 51 -17.73 -0.60 16.78
N SER A 52 -17.52 -0.80 18.08
CA SER A 52 -18.51 -1.38 18.98
C SER A 52 -19.62 -0.34 19.27
N GLU A 53 -20.86 -0.80 19.43
CA GLU A 53 -22.10 0.01 19.52
C GLU A 53 -22.07 1.18 20.52
N HIS A 54 -21.14 1.17 21.48
CA HIS A 54 -21.03 2.17 22.54
C HIS A 54 -20.30 3.46 22.12
N GLN A 55 -19.72 3.51 20.91
CA GLN A 55 -19.12 4.73 20.35
C GLN A 55 -19.98 5.26 19.21
N LYS A 56 -20.28 6.57 19.20
CA LYS A 56 -20.92 7.23 18.05
C LYS A 56 -20.01 7.08 16.83
N SER A 57 -20.31 6.11 15.97
CA SER A 57 -19.54 5.87 14.77
C SER A 57 -19.76 7.03 13.78
N PRO A 58 -18.69 7.63 13.22
CA PRO A 58 -18.83 8.60 12.14
C PRO A 58 -19.37 7.96 10.84
N PHE A 59 -19.50 6.63 10.81
CA PHE A 59 -19.94 5.84 9.67
C PHE A 59 -21.41 5.40 9.74
N ALA A 60 -22.24 6.09 10.53
CA ALA A 60 -23.67 5.75 10.67
C ALA A 60 -24.43 5.74 9.34
N ASN A 61 -24.03 6.58 8.39
CA ASN A 61 -24.62 6.67 7.05
C ASN A 61 -23.78 5.97 5.96
N GLN A 62 -22.75 5.21 6.36
CA GLN A 62 -21.90 4.50 5.40
C GLN A 62 -22.69 3.34 4.78
N PRO A 63 -22.76 3.23 3.44
CA PRO A 63 -23.48 2.15 2.77
C PRO A 63 -22.65 0.86 2.81
N TRP A 64 -22.65 0.17 3.95
CA TRP A 64 -21.86 -1.06 4.14
C TRP A 64 -22.22 -2.17 3.15
N GLU A 65 -23.50 -2.32 2.82
CA GLU A 65 -23.98 -3.40 1.92
C GLU A 65 -23.72 -3.16 0.43
N SER A 66 -23.57 -1.90 0.00
CA SER A 66 -23.52 -1.55 -1.44
C SER A 66 -22.32 -0.69 -1.84
N GLY A 67 -21.57 -0.18 -0.87
CA GLY A 67 -20.38 0.62 -1.09
C GLY A 67 -19.13 -0.22 -1.34
N SER A 68 -18.05 0.45 -1.74
CA SER A 68 -16.75 -0.18 -1.95
C SER A 68 -15.60 0.78 -1.63
N LEU A 69 -14.50 0.26 -1.11
CA LEU A 69 -13.21 0.92 -1.17
C LEU A 69 -12.63 0.78 -2.58
N ARG A 70 -12.02 1.85 -3.08
CA ARG A 70 -11.33 1.86 -4.37
C ARG A 70 -9.88 2.26 -4.17
N PHE A 71 -8.96 1.54 -4.79
CA PHE A 71 -7.53 1.77 -4.68
C PHE A 71 -6.94 2.20 -6.01
N LYS A 72 -6.05 3.20 -5.95
CA LYS A 72 -5.18 3.60 -7.06
C LYS A 72 -3.73 3.32 -6.69
N TYR A 73 -3.15 2.30 -7.31
CA TYR A 73 -1.74 1.95 -7.14
C TYR A 73 -0.86 2.90 -7.96
N ILE A 74 0.17 3.47 -7.33
CA ILE A 74 1.12 4.40 -7.93
C ILE A 74 2.49 3.74 -7.91
N VAL A 75 2.82 3.11 -9.04
CA VAL A 75 4.05 2.34 -9.20
C VAL A 75 5.25 3.27 -9.29
N GLY A 76 6.30 2.96 -8.53
CA GLY A 76 7.46 3.83 -8.36
C GLY A 76 7.26 4.91 -7.29
N GLY A 77 6.06 5.00 -6.71
CA GLY A 77 5.71 6.03 -5.76
C GLY A 77 5.43 7.38 -6.41
N ALA A 78 5.19 8.38 -5.58
CA ALA A 78 5.02 9.77 -6.01
C ALA A 78 5.50 10.71 -4.91
N PRO A 79 6.05 11.89 -5.25
CA PRO A 79 6.31 12.92 -4.26
C PRO A 79 5.00 13.37 -3.61
N ALA A 80 5.11 13.88 -2.38
CA ALA A 80 4.02 14.53 -1.67
C ALA A 80 3.41 15.65 -2.55
N SER A 81 2.09 15.72 -2.58
CA SER A 81 1.41 16.75 -3.37
C SER A 81 1.38 18.05 -2.57
N PRO A 82 1.75 19.22 -3.13
CA PRO A 82 1.65 20.50 -2.43
C PRO A 82 0.24 20.83 -1.90
N TRP A 83 -0.79 20.20 -2.48
CA TRP A 83 -2.19 20.40 -2.15
C TRP A 83 -2.78 19.32 -1.25
N GLU A 84 -1.98 18.36 -0.78
CA GLU A 84 -2.51 17.18 -0.10
C GLU A 84 -3.21 17.50 1.23
N ASP A 85 -2.84 18.57 1.91
CA ASP A 85 -3.54 19.08 3.11
C ASP A 85 -4.95 19.61 2.83
N PHE A 86 -5.16 20.17 1.64
CA PHE A 86 -6.45 20.72 1.23
C PHE A 86 -7.30 19.71 0.44
N GLN A 87 -6.64 18.75 -0.21
CA GLN A 87 -7.25 17.78 -1.11
C GLN A 87 -6.89 16.36 -0.65
N ALA A 88 -7.65 15.85 0.30
CA ALA A 88 -7.37 14.56 0.96
C ALA A 88 -7.19 13.39 -0.01
N TYR A 89 -7.92 13.38 -1.14
CA TYR A 89 -7.78 12.35 -2.18
C TYR A 89 -6.39 12.30 -2.84
N ARG A 90 -5.58 13.37 -2.70
CA ARG A 90 -4.21 13.40 -3.20
C ARG A 90 -3.21 12.71 -2.25
N LYS A 91 -3.57 12.52 -0.98
CA LYS A 91 -2.70 11.89 0.02
C LYS A 91 -2.41 10.44 -0.35
N ILE A 92 -1.17 10.02 -0.15
CA ILE A 92 -0.79 8.61 -0.12
C ILE A 92 -1.15 8.07 1.26
N LEU A 93 -2.17 7.23 1.34
CA LEU A 93 -2.67 6.68 2.62
C LEU A 93 -2.09 5.30 2.93
N ALA A 94 -1.42 4.66 1.97
CA ALA A 94 -0.69 3.43 2.22
C ALA A 94 0.57 3.32 1.33
N VAL A 95 1.57 2.60 1.84
CA VAL A 95 2.81 2.30 1.13
C VAL A 95 3.01 0.79 1.12
N ILE A 96 3.19 0.25 -0.08
CA ILE A 96 3.54 -1.14 -0.33
C ILE A 96 4.98 -1.18 -0.84
N GLY A 97 5.88 -1.75 -0.05
CA GLY A 97 7.22 -2.11 -0.48
C GLY A 97 7.18 -3.47 -1.19
N VAL A 98 7.92 -3.60 -2.28
CA VAL A 98 8.06 -4.85 -3.04
C VAL A 98 9.54 -5.18 -3.18
N CYS A 99 9.95 -6.33 -2.65
CA CYS A 99 11.32 -6.83 -2.72
C CYS A 99 11.36 -8.19 -3.42
N HIS A 100 12.35 -8.39 -4.30
CA HIS A 100 12.68 -9.67 -4.90
C HIS A 100 13.92 -10.26 -4.21
N CYS A 101 13.73 -11.27 -3.36
CA CYS A 101 14.78 -11.88 -2.55
C CYS A 101 16.01 -12.35 -3.33
N PRO A 102 15.90 -13.00 -4.50
CA PRO A 102 17.06 -13.52 -5.22
C PRO A 102 18.13 -12.47 -5.54
N VAL A 103 17.74 -11.19 -5.68
CA VAL A 103 18.67 -10.08 -5.90
C VAL A 103 18.92 -9.24 -4.64
N SER A 104 18.14 -9.47 -3.57
CA SER A 104 18.23 -8.76 -2.29
C SER A 104 18.28 -9.78 -1.14
N PRO A 105 19.44 -10.43 -0.92
CA PRO A 105 19.57 -11.52 0.05
C PRO A 105 19.49 -11.03 1.52
N ASP A 106 19.94 -9.81 1.79
CA ASP A 106 19.92 -9.20 3.11
C ASP A 106 18.56 -8.56 3.39
N LEU A 107 17.73 -9.23 4.21
CA LEU A 107 16.39 -8.76 4.53
C LEU A 107 16.34 -7.64 5.56
N ASP A 108 17.32 -7.56 6.45
CA ASP A 108 17.39 -6.50 7.46
C ASP A 108 17.68 -5.16 6.76
N LEU A 109 18.64 -5.17 5.83
CA LEU A 109 18.90 -4.01 4.99
C LEU A 109 17.67 -3.60 4.18
N VAL A 110 16.92 -4.56 3.60
CA VAL A 110 15.69 -4.26 2.86
C VAL A 110 14.63 -3.64 3.78
N ILE A 111 14.48 -4.12 5.02
CA ILE A 111 13.56 -3.56 6.02
C ILE A 111 13.95 -2.12 6.34
N GLU A 112 15.23 -1.85 6.60
CA GLU A 112 15.73 -0.51 6.88
C GLU A 112 15.51 0.44 5.70
N GLN A 113 15.82 -0.01 4.48
CA GLN A 113 15.58 0.75 3.26
C GLN A 113 14.08 1.06 3.06
N PHE A 114 13.20 0.09 3.33
CA PHE A 114 11.77 0.33 3.28
C PHE A 114 11.32 1.33 4.35
N ALA A 115 11.80 1.17 5.57
CA ALA A 115 11.47 2.06 6.68
C ALA A 115 11.85 3.51 6.32
N GLU A 116 13.07 3.72 5.80
CA GLU A 116 13.55 5.04 5.36
C GLU A 116 12.72 5.59 4.20
N ALA A 117 12.57 4.83 3.12
CA ALA A 117 11.81 5.27 1.95
C ALA A 117 10.36 5.63 2.29
N SER A 118 9.75 4.88 3.22
CA SER A 118 8.37 5.11 3.66
C SER A 118 8.17 6.40 4.47
N LYS A 119 9.23 7.02 5.01
CA LYS A 119 9.14 8.26 5.79
C LYS A 119 8.66 9.44 4.95
N THR A 120 8.92 9.40 3.65
CA THR A 120 8.47 10.43 2.68
C THR A 120 6.94 10.54 2.58
N TYR A 121 6.20 9.50 3.01
CA TYR A 121 4.74 9.46 2.97
C TYR A 121 4.16 9.71 4.37
N ALA A 122 4.11 10.98 4.79
CA ALA A 122 3.68 11.37 6.13
C ALA A 122 2.23 10.98 6.48
N PHE A 123 1.35 10.93 5.49
CA PHE A 123 -0.07 10.56 5.65
C PHE A 123 -0.34 9.06 5.53
N ALA A 124 0.68 8.23 5.30
CA ALA A 124 0.48 6.80 5.16
C ALA A 124 0.06 6.17 6.49
N LEU A 125 -1.16 5.63 6.53
CA LEU A 125 -1.74 4.92 7.67
C LEU A 125 -1.25 3.48 7.74
N VAL A 126 -0.91 2.89 6.59
CA VAL A 126 -0.46 1.50 6.48
C VAL A 126 0.82 1.43 5.67
N LYS A 127 1.82 0.74 6.23
CA LYS A 127 3.10 0.45 5.57
C LYS A 127 3.32 -1.06 5.63
N ARG A 128 3.50 -1.69 4.47
CA ARG A 128 3.71 -3.13 4.36
C ARG A 128 4.78 -3.42 3.33
N LEU A 129 5.74 -4.28 3.69
CA LEU A 129 6.78 -4.77 2.80
C LEU A 129 6.45 -6.21 2.43
N PHE A 130 6.25 -6.47 1.15
CA PHE A 130 6.14 -7.82 0.60
C PHE A 130 7.48 -8.24 0.02
N VAL A 131 7.88 -9.44 0.39
CA VAL A 131 9.14 -10.05 0.01
C VAL A 131 8.81 -11.31 -0.78
N PHE A 132 9.30 -11.38 -2.02
CA PHE A 132 8.97 -12.45 -2.96
C PHE A 132 10.16 -13.38 -3.20
N SER A 133 9.86 -14.66 -3.40
CA SER A 133 10.84 -15.72 -3.67
C SER A 133 11.94 -15.86 -2.59
N PRO A 134 11.60 -15.90 -1.29
CA PRO A 134 12.60 -16.09 -0.24
C PRO A 134 13.32 -17.43 -0.39
N SER A 135 14.63 -17.44 -0.14
CA SER A 135 15.38 -18.68 0.01
C SER A 135 15.05 -19.38 1.33
N GLU A 136 15.40 -20.67 1.46
CA GLU A 136 15.19 -21.41 2.72
C GLU A 136 15.88 -20.73 3.91
N ALA A 137 17.09 -20.20 3.72
CA ALA A 137 17.82 -19.47 4.75
C ALA A 137 17.10 -18.18 5.19
N GLN A 138 16.44 -17.48 4.26
CA GLN A 138 15.68 -16.25 4.54
C GLN A 138 14.31 -16.51 5.17
N ASN A 139 13.71 -17.68 4.92
CA ASN A 139 12.44 -18.07 5.53
C ASN A 139 12.58 -18.39 7.02
N ILE A 140 13.67 -19.04 7.43
CA ILE A 140 13.85 -19.52 8.81
C ILE A 140 13.96 -18.36 9.82
N ASP A 141 14.53 -17.23 9.43
CA ASP A 141 14.83 -16.12 10.34
C ASP A 141 13.58 -15.33 10.80
N ARG A 142 12.45 -15.45 10.08
CA ARG A 142 11.20 -14.70 10.38
C ARG A 142 10.11 -15.49 11.09
N PHE A 143 10.20 -16.81 11.16
CA PHE A 143 9.23 -17.63 11.93
C PHE A 143 9.60 -17.77 13.41
N LEU A 144 10.76 -17.26 13.84
CA LEU A 144 11.29 -17.41 15.20
C LEU A 144 11.18 -16.16 16.07
N THR A 145 10.62 -15.06 15.56
CA THR A 145 10.32 -13.87 16.38
C THR A 145 8.81 -13.69 16.54
N PRO A 146 8.23 -14.10 17.68
CA PRO A 146 6.88 -13.69 18.03
C PRO A 146 6.90 -12.20 18.37
N THR A 147 6.00 -11.44 17.73
CA THR A 147 5.61 -10.07 18.13
C THR A 147 5.10 -10.02 19.56
#